data_AF-A0A2U2SHT3-F1
#
_entry.id   AF-A0A2U2SHT3-F1
#
_cell.length_a   1.000
_cell.length_b   1.000
_cell.length_c   1.000
_cell.angle_alpha   90.00
_cell.angle_beta   90.00
_cell.angle_gamma   90.00
#
_symmetry.space_group_name_H-M   'P 1'
#
loop_
_entity.id
_entity.type
_entity.pdbx_description
1 polymer ?
#
loop_
_entity_poly.entity_id
_entity_poly.type
_entity_poly.pdbx_seq_one_letter_code
_entity_poly.pdbx_strand_id
1 'polypeptide(L)'
;MAERTVDFEYWSTGQHKIEPAVFFEKWAKGKAILLHVRAPEEQEFLCFPFALQIPINELPARLNEIPRDTIVATLCTAGDRSNVAFAYLHTQGFDNVRIISGGYASVIPEVWPGKVRKTLQAKNG
;
A
#
# COMPACT_ATOMS: atom_id res chain seq x y z
N MET A 1 7.41 -22.82 -2.16
CA MET A 1 6.68 -21.66 -2.72
C MET A 1 7.61 -21.02 -3.74
N ALA A 2 7.15 -20.72 -4.95
CA ALA A 2 8.03 -20.19 -5.99
C ALA A 2 8.55 -18.81 -5.58
N GLU A 3 9.86 -18.67 -5.49
CA GLU A 3 10.54 -17.40 -5.23
C GLU A 3 10.20 -16.45 -6.38
N ARG A 4 9.37 -15.43 -6.11
CA ARG A 4 9.05 -14.40 -7.10
C ARG A 4 10.31 -13.58 -7.32
N THR A 5 10.98 -13.82 -8.45
CA THR A 5 12.14 -13.03 -8.84
C THR A 5 11.67 -11.66 -9.32
N VAL A 6 12.17 -10.60 -8.70
CA VAL A 6 11.90 -9.21 -9.09
C VAL A 6 12.95 -8.80 -10.14
N ASP A 7 12.77 -9.30 -11.36
CA ASP A 7 13.62 -9.02 -12.50
C ASP A 7 13.08 -7.86 -13.36
N PHE A 8 13.78 -7.53 -14.45
CA PHE A 8 13.35 -6.46 -15.36
C PHE A 8 12.01 -6.75 -16.05
N GLU A 9 11.63 -8.01 -16.24
CA GLU A 9 10.32 -8.37 -16.80
C GLU A 9 9.19 -8.08 -15.80
N TYR A 10 9.41 -8.37 -14.53
CA TYR A 10 8.50 -8.01 -13.45
C TYR A 10 8.28 -6.49 -13.34
N TRP A 11 9.35 -5.71 -13.55
CA TRP A 11 9.27 -4.25 -13.59
C TRP A 11 8.60 -3.74 -14.88
N SER A 12 8.96 -4.27 -16.05
CA SER A 12 8.45 -3.83 -17.36
C SER A 12 6.94 -4.07 -17.49
N THR A 13 6.45 -5.18 -16.94
CA THR A 13 5.03 -5.56 -16.96
C THR A 13 4.20 -4.88 -15.87
N GLY A 14 4.83 -4.14 -14.94
CA GLY A 14 4.12 -3.42 -13.88
C GLY A 14 3.55 -4.31 -12.77
N GLN A 15 3.98 -5.57 -12.66
CA GLN A 15 3.45 -6.52 -11.66
C GLN A 15 3.70 -6.11 -10.20
N HIS A 16 4.63 -5.18 -9.96
CA HIS A 16 4.88 -4.53 -8.67
C HIS A 16 3.78 -3.56 -8.25
N LYS A 17 2.89 -3.15 -9.15
CA LYS A 17 1.85 -2.17 -8.89
C LYS A 17 0.50 -2.82 -8.56
N ILE A 18 -0.35 -2.05 -7.91
CA ILE A 18 -1.76 -2.35 -7.69
C ILE A 18 -2.59 -1.10 -7.94
N GLU A 19 -3.64 -1.24 -8.75
CA GLU A 19 -4.58 -0.16 -9.02
C GLU A 19 -5.44 0.13 -7.78
N PRO A 20 -5.74 1.41 -7.46
CA PRO A 20 -6.52 1.77 -6.28
C PRO A 20 -7.85 1.03 -6.15
N ALA A 21 -8.61 0.90 -7.24
CA ALA A 21 -9.89 0.20 -7.22
C ALA A 21 -9.74 -1.28 -6.79
N VAL A 22 -8.73 -1.97 -7.32
CA VAL A 22 -8.41 -3.36 -6.98
C VAL A 22 -7.91 -3.46 -5.53
N PHE A 23 -7.10 -2.49 -5.10
CA PHE A 23 -6.67 -2.38 -3.71
C PHE A 23 -7.88 -2.26 -2.77
N PHE A 24 -8.80 -1.32 -3.01
CA PHE A 24 -9.95 -1.09 -2.14
C PHE A 24 -10.93 -2.27 -2.12
N GLU A 25 -11.11 -2.98 -3.24
CA GLU A 25 -11.88 -4.22 -3.28
C GLU A 25 -11.29 -5.29 -2.34
N LYS A 26 -9.95 -5.46 -2.36
CA LYS A 26 -9.26 -6.42 -1.50
C LYS A 26 -9.22 -5.96 -0.04
N TRP A 27 -9.03 -4.68 0.20
CA TRP A 27 -9.05 -4.07 1.53
C TRP A 27 -10.42 -4.23 2.20
N ALA A 28 -11.52 -4.06 1.45
CA ALA A 28 -12.88 -4.30 1.95
C ALA A 28 -13.06 -5.75 2.43
N LYS A 29 -12.41 -6.71 1.76
CA LYS A 29 -12.42 -8.14 2.11
C LYS A 29 -11.37 -8.53 3.18
N GLY A 30 -10.66 -7.56 3.76
CA GLY A 30 -9.58 -7.81 4.73
C GLY A 30 -8.33 -8.47 4.14
N LYS A 31 -8.16 -8.45 2.81
CA LYS A 31 -7.06 -9.11 2.08
C LYS A 31 -5.92 -8.16 1.68
N ALA A 32 -6.02 -6.89 2.05
CA ALA A 32 -5.00 -5.88 1.78
C ALA A 32 -4.97 -4.81 2.88
N ILE A 33 -3.79 -4.24 3.10
CA ILE A 33 -3.56 -3.08 3.97
C ILE A 33 -2.82 -1.99 3.19
N LEU A 34 -3.09 -0.73 3.53
CA LEU A 34 -2.37 0.42 2.98
C LEU A 34 -1.22 0.76 3.92
N LEU A 35 0.02 0.70 3.44
CA LEU A 35 1.21 1.14 4.17
C LEU A 35 1.56 2.56 3.74
N HIS A 36 1.33 3.52 4.63
CA HIS A 36 1.54 4.93 4.37
C HIS A 36 2.91 5.39 4.87
N VAL A 37 3.81 5.74 3.94
CA VAL A 37 5.25 5.94 4.23
C VAL A 37 5.72 7.39 4.21
N ARG A 38 4.79 8.34 4.20
CA ARG A 38 5.15 9.77 4.27
C ARG A 38 5.60 10.20 5.66
N ALA A 39 6.26 11.35 5.71
CA ALA A 39 6.72 11.93 6.96
C ALA A 39 5.55 12.26 7.90
N PRO A 40 5.74 12.29 9.22
CA PRO A 40 4.69 12.62 10.19
C PRO A 40 4.03 13.97 9.92
N GLU A 41 4.81 15.01 9.62
CA GLU A 41 4.31 16.37 9.39
C GLU A 41 3.36 16.41 8.19
N GLU A 42 3.65 15.61 7.18
CA GLU A 42 2.81 15.41 6.01
C GLU A 42 1.50 14.71 6.39
N GLN A 43 1.54 13.72 7.28
CA GLN A 43 0.37 12.96 7.76
C GLN A 43 -0.60 13.82 8.56
N GLU A 44 -0.13 14.88 9.23
CA GLU A 44 -0.98 15.83 9.96
C GLU A 44 -1.96 16.57 9.04
N PHE A 45 -1.55 16.88 7.80
CA PHE A 45 -2.40 17.58 6.83
C PHE A 45 -3.38 16.65 6.12
N LEU A 46 -2.96 15.42 5.84
CA LEU A 46 -3.81 14.42 5.18
C LEU A 46 -3.44 13.02 5.66
N CYS A 47 -4.33 12.49 6.49
CA CYS A 47 -4.23 11.19 7.11
C CYS A 47 -5.27 10.24 6.51
N PHE A 48 -4.90 8.96 6.36
CA PHE A 48 -5.84 7.88 6.13
C PHE A 48 -5.93 7.04 7.40
N PRO A 49 -7.00 7.18 8.21
CA PRO A 49 -7.12 6.47 9.49
C PRO A 49 -7.13 4.94 9.36
N PHE A 50 -7.46 4.42 8.17
CA PHE A 50 -7.45 2.98 7.90
C PHE A 50 -6.09 2.44 7.44
N ALA A 51 -5.10 3.31 7.22
CA ALA A 51 -3.77 2.92 6.77
C ALA A 51 -2.85 2.61 7.95
N LEU A 52 -1.92 1.68 7.76
CA LEU A 52 -0.78 1.48 8.64
C LEU A 52 0.23 2.61 8.39
N GLN A 53 0.44 3.46 9.39
CA GLN A 53 1.30 4.64 9.29
C GLN A 53 2.69 4.34 9.82
N ILE A 54 3.65 4.22 8.89
CA ILE A 54 5.05 3.99 9.19
C ILE A 54 5.87 4.89 8.27
N PRO A 55 6.29 6.08 8.74
CA PRO A 55 7.21 6.94 8.01
C PRO A 55 8.42 6.15 7.50
N ILE A 56 8.89 6.48 6.30
CA ILE A 56 9.93 5.68 5.63
C ILE A 56 11.22 5.52 6.45
N ASN A 57 11.58 6.52 7.25
CA ASN A 57 12.74 6.50 8.15
C ASN A 57 12.56 5.57 9.36
N GLU A 58 11.33 5.24 9.73
CA GLU A 58 11.00 4.32 10.83
C GLU A 58 10.81 2.88 10.35
N LEU A 59 10.63 2.69 9.04
CA LEU A 59 10.29 1.41 8.42
C LEU A 59 11.21 0.25 8.85
N PRO A 60 12.55 0.41 8.92
CA PRO A 60 13.43 -0.67 9.37
C PRO A 60 13.18 -1.14 10.81
N ALA A 61 12.81 -0.22 11.71
CA ALA A 61 12.59 -0.52 13.12
C ALA A 61 11.21 -1.15 13.39
N ARG A 62 10.26 -1.01 12.45
CA ARG A 62 8.84 -1.36 12.62
C ARG A 62 8.37 -2.48 11.68
N LEU A 63 9.30 -3.29 11.18
CA LEU A 63 9.00 -4.40 10.25
C LEU A 63 8.00 -5.43 10.82
N ASN A 64 8.01 -5.62 12.14
CA ASN A 64 7.13 -6.55 12.86
C ASN A 64 5.66 -6.14 12.85
N GLU A 65 5.35 -4.87 12.56
CA GLU A 65 3.97 -4.37 12.44
C GLU A 65 3.36 -4.68 11.07
N ILE A 66 4.18 -5.08 10.09
CA ILE A 66 3.75 -5.28 8.70
C ILE A 66 3.31 -6.73 8.51
N PRO A 67 2.05 -6.98 8.11
CA PRO A 67 1.57 -8.34 7.89
C PRO A 67 2.25 -8.99 6.69
N ARG A 68 2.46 -10.31 6.78
CA ARG A 68 3.07 -11.13 5.72
C ARG A 68 2.06 -11.96 4.92
N ASP A 69 0.82 -12.05 5.39
CA ASP A 69 -0.24 -12.90 4.87
C ASP A 69 -1.31 -12.13 4.04
N THR A 70 -1.25 -10.79 4.05
CA THR A 70 -2.16 -9.91 3.31
C THR A 70 -1.38 -8.99 2.37
N ILE A 71 -2.00 -8.45 1.32
CA ILE A 71 -1.28 -7.55 0.40
C ILE A 71 -0.89 -6.25 1.13
N VAL A 72 0.37 -5.86 1.04
CA VAL A 72 0.89 -4.61 1.63
C VAL A 72 1.07 -3.59 0.51
N ALA A 73 0.15 -2.62 0.41
CA ALA A 73 0.20 -1.61 -0.63
C ALA A 73 0.89 -0.32 -0.14
N THR A 74 2.09 -0.01 -0.62
CA THR A 74 2.85 1.19 -0.21
C THR A 74 2.28 2.45 -0.87
N LEU A 75 2.12 3.52 -0.09
CA LEU A 75 1.62 4.81 -0.55
C LEU A 75 2.46 5.98 -0.04
N CYS A 76 2.77 6.89 -0.95
CA CYS A 76 3.31 8.21 -0.69
C CYS A 76 2.70 9.22 -1.68
N THR A 77 3.29 10.41 -1.80
CA THR A 77 2.75 11.46 -2.66
C THR A 77 2.74 11.09 -4.14
N ALA A 78 3.90 10.80 -4.71
CA ALA A 78 4.10 10.65 -6.16
C ALA A 78 4.69 9.29 -6.57
N GLY A 79 5.21 8.50 -5.63
CA GLY A 79 5.73 7.15 -5.88
C GLY A 79 7.15 6.90 -5.37
N ASP A 80 7.99 7.92 -5.22
CA ASP A 80 9.43 7.72 -4.91
C ASP A 80 9.66 6.95 -3.61
N ARG A 81 9.03 7.41 -2.52
CA ARG A 81 9.12 6.74 -1.20
C ARG A 81 8.43 5.38 -1.20
N SER A 82 7.38 5.21 -1.99
CA SER A 82 6.73 3.91 -2.18
C SER A 82 7.65 2.92 -2.88
N ASN A 83 8.40 3.36 -3.90
CA ASN A 83 9.38 2.52 -4.61
C ASN A 83 10.51 2.08 -3.68
N VAL A 84 11.04 3.00 -2.88
CA VAL A 84 12.07 2.70 -1.88
C VAL A 84 11.55 1.73 -0.81
N ALA A 85 10.34 1.98 -0.27
CA ALA A 85 9.72 1.10 0.71
C ALA A 85 9.45 -0.31 0.14
N PHE A 86 8.94 -0.39 -1.09
CA PHE A 86 8.73 -1.66 -1.80
C PHE A 86 10.04 -2.44 -1.94
N ALA A 87 11.08 -1.80 -2.48
CA ALA A 87 12.37 -2.44 -2.68
C ALA A 87 12.96 -2.92 -1.35
N TYR A 88 12.92 -2.07 -0.32
CA TYR A 88 13.39 -2.42 1.00
C TYR A 88 12.64 -3.63 1.57
N LEU A 89 11.30 -3.60 1.62
CA LEU A 89 10.51 -4.71 2.15
C LEU A 89 10.74 -6.01 1.37
N HIS A 90 10.94 -5.93 0.06
CA HIS A 90 11.29 -7.11 -0.73
C HIS A 90 12.63 -7.73 -0.28
N THR A 91 13.65 -6.91 0.01
CA THR A 91 14.92 -7.42 0.59
C THR A 91 14.75 -8.06 1.96
N GLN A 92 13.68 -7.69 2.69
CA GLN A 92 13.30 -8.28 3.99
C GLN A 92 12.38 -9.51 3.85
N GLY A 93 12.25 -10.04 2.63
CA GLY A 93 11.47 -11.25 2.34
C GLY A 93 9.95 -11.05 2.32
N PHE A 94 9.47 -9.83 2.09
CA PHE A 94 8.04 -9.60 1.84
C PHE A 94 7.74 -9.75 0.34
N ASP A 95 7.02 -10.80 -0.04
CA ASP A 95 6.60 -11.11 -1.42
C ASP A 95 5.18 -10.59 -1.76
N ASN A 96 4.46 -10.16 -0.72
CA ASN A 96 3.11 -9.64 -0.70
C ASN A 96 3.01 -8.11 -0.90
N VAL A 97 4.14 -7.42 -1.10
CA VAL A 97 4.17 -5.96 -1.23
C VAL A 97 3.80 -5.51 -2.64
N ARG A 98 3.05 -4.42 -2.76
CA ARG A 98 2.72 -3.74 -4.03
C ARG A 98 2.80 -2.23 -3.87
N ILE A 99 2.93 -1.52 -4.97
CA ILE A 99 2.95 -0.06 -5.03
C ILE A 99 1.59 0.42 -5.53
N ILE A 100 0.95 1.35 -4.83
CA ILE A 100 -0.27 1.99 -5.34
C ILE A 100 0.08 2.79 -6.61
N SER A 101 -0.53 2.44 -7.74
CA SER A 101 -0.41 3.19 -8.98
C SER A 101 -0.94 4.62 -8.80
N GLY A 102 -0.19 5.63 -9.25
CA GLY A 102 -0.63 7.03 -9.28
C GLY A 102 -0.54 7.80 -7.94
N GLY A 103 0.00 7.19 -6.88
CA GLY A 103 0.23 7.85 -5.60
C GLY A 103 -1.06 8.38 -4.96
N TYR A 104 -1.02 9.54 -4.31
CA TYR A 104 -2.20 10.09 -3.65
C TYR A 104 -3.34 10.43 -4.60
N ALA A 105 -3.01 11.00 -5.76
CA ALA A 105 -4.01 11.52 -6.69
C ALA A 105 -4.98 10.42 -7.15
N SER A 106 -4.53 9.17 -7.15
CA SER A 106 -5.35 8.01 -7.53
C SER A 106 -6.15 7.42 -6.36
N VAL A 107 -5.71 7.62 -5.11
CA VAL A 107 -6.39 7.13 -3.90
C VAL A 107 -7.53 8.05 -3.47
N ILE A 108 -7.34 9.38 -3.59
CA ILE A 108 -8.33 10.38 -3.15
C ILE A 108 -9.73 10.14 -3.74
N PRO A 109 -9.90 9.87 -5.05
CA PRO A 109 -11.20 9.61 -5.64
C PRO A 109 -11.90 8.35 -5.10
N GLU A 110 -11.16 7.37 -4.58
CA GLU A 110 -11.71 6.13 -4.02
C GLU A 110 -12.19 6.31 -2.58
N VAL A 111 -11.59 7.25 -1.84
CA VAL A 111 -12.00 7.59 -0.46
C VAL A 111 -13.10 8.66 -0.41
N TRP A 112 -13.71 9.02 -1.54
CA TRP A 112 -14.85 9.93 -1.56
C TRP A 112 -16.03 9.34 -0.76
N PRO A 113 -16.74 10.11 0.07
CA PRO A 113 -17.75 9.58 1.00
C PRO A 113 -18.78 8.64 0.37
N GLY A 114 -19.23 8.93 -0.86
CA GLY A 114 -20.17 8.09 -1.60
C GLY A 114 -19.64 6.70 -1.96
N LYS A 115 -18.35 6.57 -2.28
CA LYS A 115 -17.70 5.28 -2.56
C LYS A 115 -17.31 4.55 -1.28
N VAL A 116 -16.82 5.28 -0.27
CA VAL A 116 -16.47 4.70 1.05
C VAL A 116 -17.69 4.08 1.71
N ARG A 117 -18.86 4.74 1.67
CA ARG A 117 -20.10 4.19 2.24
C ARG A 117 -20.45 2.81 1.69
N LYS A 118 -20.37 2.62 0.36
CA LYS A 118 -20.61 1.33 -0.29
C LYS A 118 -19.59 0.27 0.14
N THR A 119 -18.32 0.68 0.20
CA THR A 119 -17.20 -0.21 0.58
C THR A 119 -17.29 -0.67 2.03
N LEU A 120 -17.66 0.23 2.96
CA LEU A 120 -17.87 -0.11 4.38
C LEU A 120 -19.08 -1.01 4.59
N GLN A 121 -20.16 -0.79 3.85
CA GLN A 121 -21.33 -1.69 3.87
C GLN A 121 -20.95 -3.12 3.44
N ALA A 122 -20.07 -3.26 2.45
CA ALA A 122 -19.58 -4.56 1.99
C ALA A 122 -18.58 -5.23 2.95
N LYS A 123 -17.96 -4.48 3.88
CA LYS A 123 -17.02 -5.01 4.88
C LYS A 123 -17.73 -5.51 6.14
N ASN A 124 -18.90 -4.96 6.46
CA ASN A 124 -19.67 -5.24 7.68
C ASN A 124 -20.86 -6.19 7.47
N GLY A 125 -21.12 -6.62 6.23
CA GLY A 125 -22.13 -7.63 5.88
C GLY A 125 -21.46 -8.92 5.45
#